data_AF-A0A7X7G5M8-F1
#
_entry.id   AF-A0A7X7G5M8-F1
#
_cell.length_a   1.000
_cell.length_b   1.000
_cell.length_c   1.000
_cell.angle_alpha   90.00
_cell.angle_beta   90.00
_cell.angle_gamma   90.00
#
_symmetry.space_group_name_H-M   'P 1'
#
loop_
_entity.id
_entity.type
_entity.pdbx_description
1 polymer ?
#
loop_
_entity_poly.entity_id
_entity_poly.type
_entity_poly.pdbx_seq_one_letter_code
_entity_poly.pdbx_strand_id
1 'polypeptide(L)'
;MNRRRKIYDGKAKTLYEGPEPGTLIQYFKDDATAFNAQKKATLEGKGVLNNKISEFIMTRLGGMGIANHFIKRLNLREQLIREVEI
;
A
#
# COMPACT_ATOMS: atom_id res chain seq x y z
N MET A 1 17.11 -1.90 14.94
CA MET A 1 16.33 -1.61 13.72
C MET A 1 15.10 -0.83 14.13
N ASN A 2 15.02 0.45 13.76
CA ASN A 2 13.91 1.31 14.18
C ASN A 2 12.58 0.72 13.72
N ARG A 3 11.77 0.21 14.66
CA ARG A 3 10.42 -0.26 14.39
C ARG A 3 9.60 0.95 13.95
N ARG A 4 9.33 1.06 12.64
CA ARG A 4 8.39 2.05 12.10
C ARG A 4 7.04 1.88 12.80
N ARG A 5 6.46 2.97 13.29
CA ARG A 5 5.18 2.94 14.02
C ARG A 5 4.09 2.46 13.06
N LYS A 6 3.41 1.37 13.41
CA LYS A 6 2.24 0.88 12.67
C LYS A 6 1.03 1.75 13.02
N ILE A 7 0.38 2.30 12.00
CA ILE A 7 -0.80 3.17 12.16
C ILE A 7 -2.09 2.35 11.97
N TYR A 8 -2.09 1.44 10.99
CA TYR A 8 -3.26 0.62 10.68
C TYR A 8 -2.86 -0.74 10.12
N ASP A 9 -3.63 -1.79 10.43
CA ASP A 9 -3.42 -3.13 9.93
C ASP A 9 -4.68 -3.71 9.28
N GLY A 10 -4.77 -3.59 7.96
CA GLY A 10 -5.89 -4.10 7.17
C GLY A 10 -5.67 -5.52 6.67
N LYS A 11 -6.69 -6.07 5.98
CA LYS A 11 -6.66 -7.43 5.42
C LYS A 11 -5.54 -7.63 4.40
N ALA A 12 -5.32 -6.65 3.51
CA ALA A 12 -4.36 -6.76 2.40
C ALA A 12 -3.19 -5.77 2.49
N LYS A 13 -3.25 -4.81 3.42
CA LYS A 13 -2.30 -3.70 3.52
C LYS A 13 -2.03 -3.37 4.98
N THR A 14 -0.80 -2.96 5.28
CA THR A 14 -0.43 -2.35 6.56
C THR A 14 0.05 -0.93 6.29
N LEU A 15 -0.35 0.03 7.13
CA LEU A 15 0.12 1.41 7.06
C LEU A 15 1.07 1.67 8.21
N TYR A 16 2.22 2.25 7.89
CA TYR A 16 3.20 2.73 8.84
C TYR A 16 3.36 4.25 8.71
N GLU A 17 3.81 4.88 9.78
CA GLU A 17 4.22 6.28 9.78
C GLU A 17 5.27 6.53 8.69
N GLY A 18 5.06 7.59 7.90
CA GLY A 18 6.00 8.02 6.88
C GLY A 18 7.15 8.84 7.46
N PRO A 19 8.18 9.14 6.63
CA PRO A 19 9.33 9.93 7.05
C PRO A 19 9.00 11.42 7.25
N GLU A 20 7.95 11.92 6.59
CA GLU A 20 7.54 13.33 6.63
C GLU A 20 6.09 13.46 7.14
N PRO A 21 5.72 14.58 7.80
CA PRO A 21 4.35 14.85 8.18
C PRO A 21 3.37 14.73 7.01
N GLY A 22 2.22 14.09 7.24
CA GLY A 22 1.19 13.86 6.21
C GLY A 22 1.57 12.79 5.19
N THR A 23 2.57 11.96 5.46
CA THR A 23 2.93 10.81 4.62
C THR A 23 2.83 9.49 5.38
N LEU A 24 2.51 8.42 4.66
CA LEU A 24 2.44 7.05 5.19
C LEU A 24 3.22 6.10 4.28
N ILE A 25 3.76 5.05 4.88
CA ILE A 25 4.31 3.91 4.16
C ILE A 25 3.25 2.81 4.09
N GLN A 26 2.77 2.53 2.88
CA GLN A 26 1.82 1.46 2.63
C GLN A 26 2.55 0.19 2.19
N TYR A 27 2.43 -0.86 3.01
CA TYR A 27 2.94 -2.20 2.74
C TYR A 27 1.84 -3.11 2.19
N PHE A 28 2.13 -3.84 1.11
CA PHE A 28 1.21 -4.79 0.49
C PHE A 28 1.48 -6.23 0.94
N LYS A 29 0.44 -6.88 1.49
CA LYS A 29 0.49 -8.26 1.97
C LYS A 29 0.18 -9.28 0.87
N ASP A 30 0.71 -10.48 1.07
CA ASP A 30 0.37 -11.67 0.27
C ASP A 30 -0.97 -12.30 0.69
N ASP A 31 -1.56 -11.79 1.77
CA ASP A 31 -2.85 -12.25 2.28
C ASP A 31 -3.96 -11.98 1.26
N ALA A 32 -4.59 -13.05 0.81
CA ALA A 32 -5.80 -13.05 0.03
C ALA A 32 -6.98 -13.44 0.92
N THR A 33 -8.03 -12.63 0.93
CA THR A 33 -9.27 -12.92 1.63
C THR A 33 -10.43 -12.91 0.65
N ALA A 34 -11.25 -13.96 0.63
CA ALA A 34 -12.51 -14.01 -0.10
C ALA A 34 -13.67 -14.28 0.87
N PHE A 35 -14.91 -14.02 0.42
CA PHE A 35 -16.13 -14.28 1.18
C PHE A 35 -16.12 -13.67 2.59
N ASN A 36 -15.95 -12.34 2.73
CA ASN A 36 -15.87 -11.65 4.02
C ASN A 36 -14.80 -12.21 4.99
N ALA A 37 -13.66 -12.67 4.45
CA ALA A 37 -12.57 -13.31 5.19
C ALA A 37 -12.88 -14.71 5.76
N GLN A 38 -13.95 -15.38 5.29
CA GLN A 38 -14.18 -16.80 5.53
C GLN A 38 -13.12 -17.68 4.84
N LYS A 39 -12.58 -17.22 3.69
CA LYS A 39 -11.46 -17.89 3.02
C LYS A 39 -10.23 -17.00 3.12
N LYS A 40 -9.21 -17.46 3.84
CA LYS A 40 -7.90 -16.82 3.95
C LYS A 40 -6.85 -17.73 3.32
N ALA A 41 -6.02 -17.17 2.45
CA ALA A 41 -4.88 -17.85 1.88
C ALA A 41 -3.73 -16.86 1.75
N THR A 42 -2.50 -17.33 1.84
CA THR A 42 -1.33 -16.54 1.48
C THR A 42 -0.98 -16.90 0.04
N LEU A 43 -1.08 -15.93 -0.86
CA LEU A 43 -0.67 -16.09 -2.26
C LEU A 43 0.69 -15.41 -2.42
N GLU A 44 1.74 -16.22 -2.50
CA GLU A 44 3.11 -15.72 -2.61
C GLU A 44 3.25 -14.74 -3.78
N GLY A 45 3.88 -13.60 -3.52
CA GLY A 45 4.13 -12.57 -4.54
C GLY A 45 2.94 -11.68 -4.86
N LYS A 46 1.73 -11.94 -4.34
CA LYS A 46 0.55 -11.08 -4.51
C LYS A 46 0.83 -9.63 -4.09
N GLY A 47 1.49 -9.42 -2.96
CA GLY A 47 1.82 -8.10 -2.45
C GLY A 47 2.77 -7.35 -3.38
N VAL A 48 3.75 -8.04 -3.95
CA VAL A 48 4.69 -7.47 -4.91
C VAL A 48 3.99 -7.05 -6.19
N LEU A 49 3.15 -7.93 -6.74
CA LEU A 49 2.36 -7.63 -7.94
C LEU A 49 1.42 -6.46 -7.70
N ASN A 50 0.68 -6.45 -6.60
CA ASN A 50 -0.26 -5.38 -6.28
C ASN A 50 0.41 -4.03 -6.07
N ASN A 51 1.61 -4.01 -5.47
CA ASN A 51 2.39 -2.77 -5.33
C ASN A 51 2.78 -2.20 -6.71
N LYS A 52 3.27 -3.05 -7.62
CA LYS A 52 3.62 -2.64 -8.99
C LYS A 52 2.40 -2.19 -9.81
N ILE A 53 1.29 -2.92 -9.70
CA ILE A 53 0.03 -2.58 -10.40
C ILE A 53 -0.50 -1.23 -9.87
N SER A 54 -0.50 -1.05 -8.54
CA SER A 54 -0.92 0.21 -7.89
C SER A 54 -0.09 1.39 -8.38
N GLU A 55 1.25 1.28 -8.35
CA GLU A 55 2.16 2.29 -8.89
C GLU A 55 1.83 2.63 -10.35
N PHE A 56 1.74 1.61 -11.22
CA PHE A 56 1.47 1.82 -12.64
C PHE A 56 0.18 2.59 -12.87
N ILE A 57 -0.92 2.19 -12.21
CA ILE A 57 -2.22 2.86 -12.36
C ILE A 57 -2.16 4.28 -11.82
N MET A 58 -1.66 4.48 -10.59
CA MET A 58 -1.67 5.80 -9.94
C MET A 58 -0.78 6.82 -10.66
N THR A 59 0.38 6.39 -11.17
CA THR A 59 1.23 7.25 -12.01
C THR A 59 0.53 7.65 -13.30
N ARG A 60 -0.19 6.72 -13.95
CA ARG A 60 -0.93 7.03 -15.19
C ARG A 60 -2.10 7.98 -14.94
N LEU A 61 -2.85 7.78 -13.85
CA LEU A 61 -3.91 8.70 -13.44
C LEU A 61 -3.34 10.10 -13.14
N GLY A 62 -2.22 10.18 -12.42
CA GLY A 62 -1.52 11.44 -12.15
C GLY A 62 -1.09 12.16 -13.44
N GLY A 63 -0.55 11.42 -14.42
CA GLY A 63 -0.20 11.95 -15.74
C GLY A 63 -1.40 12.47 -16.57
N MET A 64 -2.62 12.04 -16.23
CA MET A 64 -3.86 12.54 -16.81
C MET A 64 -4.49 13.70 -16.01
N GLY A 65 -3.82 14.18 -14.96
CA GLY A 65 -4.33 15.26 -14.09
C GLY A 65 -5.29 14.79 -12.99
N ILE A 66 -5.47 13.48 -12.80
CA ILE A 66 -6.31 12.94 -11.73
C ILE A 66 -5.48 12.86 -10.44
N ALA A 67 -5.82 13.73 -9.49
CA ALA A 67 -5.19 13.77 -8.18
C ALA A 67 -5.36 12.43 -7.44
N ASN A 68 -4.27 11.94 -6.86
CA ASN A 68 -4.26 10.71 -6.06
C ASN A 68 -3.16 10.76 -5.00
N HIS A 69 -3.18 9.84 -4.03
CA HIS A 69 -2.27 9.87 -2.88
C HIS A 69 -0.86 9.33 -3.17
N PHE A 70 -0.61 8.73 -4.34
CA PHE A 70 0.66 8.05 -4.60
C PHE A 70 1.80 9.07 -4.73
N ILE A 71 2.93 8.82 -4.04
CA ILE A 71 4.13 9.65 -4.16
C ILE A 71 5.21 8.88 -4.93
N LYS A 72 5.64 7.72 -4.41
CA LYS A 72 6.65 6.87 -5.06
C LYS A 72 6.68 5.46 -4.48
N ARG A 73 7.17 4.49 -5.26
CA ARG A 73 7.51 3.16 -4.75
C ARG A 73 8.82 3.20 -3.95
N LEU A 74 8.89 2.49 -2.82
CA LEU A 74 10.08 2.40 -1.98
C LEU A 74 10.86 1.09 -2.19
N ASN A 75 10.15 -0.01 -2.36
CA ASN A 75 10.71 -1.32 -2.67
C ASN A 75 9.63 -2.22 -3.31
N LEU A 76 9.88 -3.53 -3.39
CA LEU A 76 8.95 -4.47 -4.01
C LEU A 76 7.58 -4.52 -3.32
N ARG A 77 7.47 -4.20 -2.03
CA ARG A 77 6.23 -4.33 -1.23
C ARG A 77 5.71 -3.02 -0.64
N GLU A 78 6.50 -1.95 -0.68
CA GLU A 78 6.16 -0.69 -0.04
C GLU A 78 6.08 0.46 -1.06
N GLN A 79 5.11 1.35 -0.82
CA GLN A 79 5.00 2.65 -1.48
C GLN A 79 4.82 3.75 -0.42
N LEU A 80 5.36 4.93 -0.73
CA LEU A 80 5.13 6.17 0.01
C LEU A 80 3.88 6.85 -0.56
N ILE A 81 2.94 7.19 0.32
CA ILE A 81 1.68 7.84 -0.03
C ILE A 81 1.43 9.07 0.85
N ARG A 82 0.58 9.97 0.39
CA ARG A 82 -0.03 11.03 1.21
C ARG A 82 -1.09 10.41 2.12
N GLU A 83 -1.14 10.87 3.37
CA GLU A 83 -2.23 10.56 4.28
C GLU A 83 -3.54 11.19 3.79
N VAL A 84 -4.65 10.46 3.91
CA VAL A 84 -5.99 10.90 3.50
C VAL A 84 -7.02 10.38 4.49
N GLU A 85 -8.15 11.07 4.61
CA GLU A 85 -9.34 10.61 5.34
C GLU A 85 -10.20 9.72 4.42
N ILE A 86 -10.72 8.60 4.93
CA ILE A 86 -11.47 7.57 4.17
C ILE A 86 -12.80 7.29 4.87
#